data_AF-A0A8J8TCK7-F1
#
_entry.id   AF-A0A8J8TCK7-F1
#
_cell.length_a   1.000
_cell.length_b   1.000
_cell.length_c   1.000
_cell.angle_alpha   90.00
_cell.angle_beta   90.00
_cell.angle_gamma   90.00
#
_symmetry.space_group_name_H-M   'P 1'
#
loop_
_entity.id
_entity.type
_entity.pdbx_description
1 polymer ?
#
loop_
_entity_poly.entity_id
_entity_poly.type
_entity_poly.pdbx_seq_one_letter_code
_entity_poly.pdbx_strand_id
1 'polypeptide(L)'
;MTGVVQRGRLRGFLARVRTALQESFADDQTPEQIAGSFAIGVFLTMLPTFGVALIPMVYLAYRVAWINKVSLFASGIVINPPVKWGVYAASVPIGVLLLGPIEGGTVTAISLDAGGDLLIRLVVGNLILATIATAISYVGIHRMVIAYRERELDVVEEVVDVVIEEIDEEIQREDGEAANKPESATTD
;
A
#
# COMPACT_ATOMS: atom_id res chain seq x y z
N MET A 1 -9.32 23.82 34.43
CA MET A 1 -8.74 24.64 33.33
C MET A 1 -7.82 23.85 32.39
N THR A 2 -8.03 22.54 32.19
CA THR A 2 -7.11 21.63 31.46
C THR A 2 -7.68 20.99 30.18
N GLY A 3 -8.98 21.16 29.89
CA GLY A 3 -9.62 20.50 28.73
C GLY A 3 -9.51 21.23 27.38
N VAL A 4 -9.19 22.52 27.37
CA VAL A 4 -9.21 23.35 26.13
C VAL A 4 -7.88 23.30 25.38
N VAL A 5 -6.76 23.25 26.11
CA VAL A 5 -5.40 23.21 25.54
C VAL A 5 -5.13 21.90 24.78
N GLN A 6 -5.75 20.80 25.21
CA GLN A 6 -5.56 19.49 24.59
C GLN A 6 -6.30 19.37 23.25
N ARG A 7 -7.52 19.94 23.13
CA ARG A 7 -8.29 19.94 21.88
C ARG A 7 -7.65 20.78 20.77
N GLY A 8 -6.99 21.89 21.11
CA GLY A 8 -6.26 22.72 20.14
C GLY A 8 -5.05 22.00 19.54
N ARG A 9 -4.25 21.31 20.37
CA ARG A 9 -3.09 20.53 19.91
C ARG A 9 -3.50 19.29 19.10
N LEU A 10 -4.54 18.57 19.54
CA LEU A 10 -5.05 17.41 18.79
C LEU A 10 -5.60 17.83 17.42
N ARG A 11 -6.34 18.94 17.33
CA ARG A 11 -6.85 19.43 16.04
C ARG A 11 -5.74 19.91 15.11
N GLY A 12 -4.73 20.58 15.64
CA GLY A 12 -3.54 20.95 14.85
C GLY A 12 -2.75 19.73 14.36
N PHE A 13 -2.61 18.71 15.21
CA PHE A 13 -1.99 17.44 14.82
C PHE A 13 -2.82 16.69 13.77
N LEU A 14 -4.13 16.56 13.96
CA LEU A 14 -5.05 15.91 13.01
C LEU A 14 -5.11 16.65 11.68
N ALA A 15 -5.07 18.00 11.69
CA ALA A 15 -4.99 18.79 10.48
C ALA A 15 -3.67 18.55 9.74
N ARG A 16 -2.52 18.53 10.45
CA ARG A 16 -1.22 18.20 9.85
C ARG A 16 -1.15 16.78 9.33
N VAL A 17 -1.72 15.81 10.06
CA VAL A 17 -1.83 14.41 9.62
C VAL A 17 -2.70 14.33 8.38
N ARG A 18 -3.83 15.02 8.35
CA ARG A 18 -4.73 15.08 7.18
C ARG A 18 -4.08 15.75 5.97
N THR A 19 -3.38 16.86 6.16
CA THR A 19 -2.63 17.53 5.08
C THR A 19 -1.48 16.66 4.59
N ALA A 20 -0.72 16.03 5.50
CA ALA A 20 0.36 15.11 5.13
C ALA A 20 -0.14 13.81 4.48
N LEU A 21 -1.38 13.39 4.79
CA LEU A 21 -2.12 12.33 4.12
C LEU A 21 -2.53 12.80 2.72
N GLN A 22 -3.19 13.95 2.59
CA GLN A 22 -3.61 14.53 1.30
C GLN A 22 -2.44 14.78 0.35
N GLU A 23 -1.35 15.36 0.84
CA GLU A 23 -0.11 15.53 0.06
C GLU A 23 0.52 14.19 -0.33
N SER A 24 0.33 13.13 0.47
CA SER A 24 0.85 11.79 0.13
C SER A 24 -0.01 10.99 -0.85
N PHE A 25 -1.24 11.44 -1.12
CA PHE A 25 -2.13 10.82 -2.11
C PHE A 25 -1.89 11.37 -3.53
N ALA A 26 -1.07 12.41 -3.69
CA ALA A 26 -0.82 13.10 -4.96
C ALA A 26 0.50 12.68 -5.64
N ASP A 27 1.08 11.55 -5.24
CA ASP A 27 2.47 11.21 -5.56
C ASP A 27 2.56 10.18 -6.70
N ASP A 28 3.26 10.55 -7.79
CA ASP A 28 3.60 9.69 -8.95
C ASP A 28 4.65 8.63 -8.58
N GLN A 29 4.33 7.79 -7.61
CA GLN A 29 5.24 6.78 -7.08
C GLN A 29 5.43 5.63 -8.07
N THR A 30 6.65 5.10 -8.21
CA THR A 30 6.90 3.98 -9.14
C THR A 30 6.31 2.66 -8.60
N PRO A 31 6.06 1.65 -9.46
CA PRO A 31 5.54 0.36 -9.01
C PRO A 31 6.41 -0.32 -7.94
N GLU A 32 7.74 -0.13 -8.02
CA GLU A 32 8.71 -0.63 -7.05
C GLU A 32 8.56 0.06 -5.69
N GLN A 33 8.32 1.38 -5.69
CA GLN A 33 8.13 2.15 -4.46
C GLN A 33 6.83 1.75 -3.75
N ILE A 34 5.74 1.59 -4.52
CA ILE A 34 4.43 1.14 -4.02
C ILE A 34 4.56 -0.27 -3.42
N ALA A 35 5.14 -1.22 -4.19
CA ALA A 35 5.32 -2.59 -3.76
C ALA A 35 6.28 -2.71 -2.55
N GLY A 36 7.40 -2.00 -2.58
CA GLY A 36 8.38 -1.97 -1.50
C GLY A 36 7.80 -1.42 -0.21
N SER A 37 7.03 -0.34 -0.29
CA SER A 37 6.35 0.28 0.86
C SER A 37 5.33 -0.67 1.47
N PHE A 38 4.52 -1.34 0.65
CA PHE A 38 3.56 -2.34 1.14
C PHE A 38 4.28 -3.53 1.80
N ALA A 39 5.34 -4.06 1.17
CA ALA A 39 6.08 -5.21 1.66
C ALA A 39 6.78 -4.94 3.01
N ILE A 40 7.33 -3.73 3.19
CA ILE A 40 7.85 -3.26 4.49
C ILE A 40 6.74 -3.23 5.53
N GLY A 41 5.56 -2.72 5.17
CA GLY A 41 4.42 -2.71 6.07
C GLY A 41 3.98 -4.11 6.48
N VAL A 42 3.94 -5.07 5.55
CA VAL A 42 3.67 -6.49 5.85
C VAL A 42 4.69 -7.03 6.85
N PHE A 43 5.99 -6.78 6.62
CA PHE A 43 7.04 -7.23 7.53
C PHE A 43 6.82 -6.72 8.96
N LEU A 44 6.66 -5.40 9.09
CA LEU A 44 6.50 -4.74 10.39
C LEU A 44 5.24 -5.22 11.12
N THR A 45 4.13 -5.41 10.40
CA THR A 45 2.87 -5.83 11.00
C THR A 45 2.83 -7.31 11.38
N MET A 46 3.64 -8.16 10.74
CA MET A 46 3.78 -9.58 11.09
C MET A 46 4.70 -9.82 12.29
N LEU A 47 5.60 -8.90 12.63
CA LEU A 47 6.38 -9.02 13.87
C LEU A 47 5.47 -8.98 15.11
N PRO A 48 5.79 -9.73 16.19
CA PRO A 48 4.97 -9.80 17.41
C PRO A 48 5.17 -8.54 18.28
N THR A 49 4.86 -7.37 17.72
CA THR A 49 5.11 -6.05 18.31
C THR A 49 3.89 -5.49 19.05
N PHE A 50 2.77 -6.22 19.13
CA PHE A 50 1.55 -5.82 19.86
C PHE A 50 1.05 -4.40 19.53
N GLY A 51 1.17 -3.98 18.27
CA GLY A 51 0.75 -2.64 17.80
C GLY A 51 1.86 -1.59 17.80
N VAL A 52 3.02 -1.90 18.38
CA VAL A 52 4.21 -1.03 18.35
C VAL A 52 4.74 -0.85 16.91
N ALA A 53 4.43 -1.76 15.98
CA ALA A 53 4.75 -1.62 14.56
C ALA A 53 4.30 -0.29 13.92
N LEU A 54 3.27 0.37 14.46
CA LEU A 54 2.84 1.68 13.98
C LEU A 54 3.92 2.76 14.13
N ILE A 55 4.76 2.68 15.17
CA ILE A 55 5.82 3.66 15.42
C ILE A 55 6.85 3.67 14.28
N PRO A 56 7.51 2.55 13.93
CA PRO A 56 8.44 2.53 12.80
C PRO A 56 7.74 2.81 11.47
N MET A 57 6.48 2.40 11.27
CA MET A 57 5.74 2.74 10.04
C MET A 57 5.56 4.25 9.88
N VAL A 58 5.10 4.95 10.93
CA VAL A 58 4.97 6.42 10.92
C VAL A 58 6.34 7.08 10.73
N TYR A 59 7.38 6.59 11.40
CA TYR A 59 8.74 7.10 11.25
C TYR A 59 9.25 6.97 9.81
N LEU A 60 9.07 5.80 9.18
CA LEU A 60 9.47 5.56 7.79
C LEU A 60 8.68 6.45 6.83
N ALA A 61 7.36 6.54 6.99
CA ALA A 61 6.49 7.40 6.19
C ALA A 61 6.85 8.90 6.27
N TYR A 62 7.47 9.33 7.38
CA TYR A 62 7.91 10.71 7.55
C TYR A 62 9.36 10.95 7.08
N ARG A 63 10.25 9.97 7.22
CA ARG A 63 11.69 10.16 7.00
C ARG A 63 12.19 9.70 5.65
N VAL A 64 11.47 8.79 4.99
CA VAL A 64 11.94 8.12 3.79
C VAL A 64 11.09 8.59 2.61
N ALA A 65 11.70 9.38 1.72
CA ALA A 65 10.99 10.05 0.63
C ALA A 65 10.35 9.07 -0.38
N TRP A 66 10.95 7.91 -0.61
CA TRP A 66 10.44 6.91 -1.54
C TRP A 66 9.32 6.04 -0.95
N ILE A 67 8.98 6.19 0.34
CA ILE A 67 7.92 5.41 0.96
C ILE A 67 6.55 5.96 0.58
N ASN A 68 5.77 5.15 -0.14
CA ASN A 68 4.36 5.40 -0.35
C ASN A 68 3.59 5.14 0.96
N LYS A 69 3.08 6.21 1.57
CA LYS A 69 2.37 6.13 2.85
C LYS A 69 1.11 5.29 2.75
N VAL A 70 0.37 5.41 1.64
CA VAL A 70 -0.88 4.67 1.41
C VAL A 70 -0.60 3.18 1.37
N SER A 71 0.37 2.76 0.57
CA SER A 71 0.77 1.36 0.44
C SER A 71 1.31 0.80 1.75
N LEU A 72 2.12 1.58 2.47
CA LEU A 72 2.65 1.18 3.78
C LEU A 72 1.52 0.94 4.78
N PHE A 73 0.52 1.82 4.89
CA PHE A 73 -0.58 1.64 5.85
C PHE A 73 -1.64 0.64 5.37
N ALA A 74 -1.82 0.48 4.05
CA ALA A 74 -2.72 -0.51 3.48
C ALA A 74 -2.33 -1.94 3.89
N SER A 75 -1.04 -2.24 4.04
CA SER A 75 -0.59 -3.55 4.52
C SER A 75 -1.16 -3.90 5.90
N GLY A 76 -1.29 -2.91 6.79
CA GLY A 76 -1.83 -3.10 8.13
C GLY A 76 -3.33 -3.39 8.14
N ILE A 77 -4.05 -2.92 7.11
CA ILE A 77 -5.47 -3.24 6.91
C ILE A 77 -5.61 -4.69 6.39
N VAL A 78 -4.73 -5.09 5.47
CA VAL A 78 -4.71 -6.45 4.89
C VAL A 78 -4.36 -7.51 5.94
N ILE A 79 -3.37 -7.24 6.81
CA ILE A 79 -3.02 -8.08 7.95
C ILE A 79 -4.03 -7.82 9.09
N ASN A 80 -5.26 -8.29 8.91
CA ASN A 80 -6.34 -8.17 9.88
C ASN A 80 -6.13 -9.10 11.11
N PRO A 81 -6.84 -8.91 12.24
CA PRO A 81 -6.67 -9.76 13.41
C PRO A 81 -6.75 -11.26 13.09
N PRO A 82 -7.73 -11.78 12.31
CA PRO A 82 -7.78 -13.19 11.89
C PRO A 82 -6.49 -13.72 11.23
N VAL A 83 -5.94 -13.00 10.25
CA VAL A 83 -4.68 -13.38 9.59
C VAL A 83 -3.54 -13.40 10.63
N LYS A 84 -3.53 -12.42 11.53
CA LYS A 84 -2.53 -12.32 12.60
C LYS A 84 -2.58 -13.50 13.57
N TRP A 85 -3.77 -13.96 13.96
CA TRP A 85 -3.95 -15.14 14.79
C TRP A 85 -3.41 -16.39 14.10
N GLY A 86 -3.68 -16.55 12.80
CA GLY A 86 -3.14 -17.65 12.00
C GLY A 86 -1.61 -17.65 11.94
N VAL A 87 -1.00 -16.48 11.73
CA VAL A 87 0.47 -16.32 11.73
C VAL A 87 1.06 -16.74 13.07
N TYR A 88 0.52 -16.29 14.20
CA TYR A 88 1.05 -16.67 15.51
C TYR A 88 0.88 -18.16 15.81
N ALA A 89 -0.26 -18.75 15.43
CA ALA A 89 -0.50 -20.18 15.56
C ALA A 89 0.49 -21.02 14.75
N ALA A 90 0.85 -20.59 13.54
CA ALA A 90 1.85 -21.25 12.71
C ALA A 90 3.29 -20.99 13.16
N SER A 91 3.56 -19.86 13.81
CA SER A 91 4.93 -19.44 14.15
C SER A 91 5.52 -20.21 15.33
N VAL A 92 4.72 -20.53 16.35
CA VAL A 92 5.19 -21.33 17.50
C VAL A 92 5.75 -22.70 17.08
N PRO A 93 5.04 -23.53 16.28
CA PRO A 93 5.59 -24.82 15.86
C PRO A 93 6.81 -24.68 14.94
N ILE A 94 6.88 -23.64 14.09
CA ILE A 94 8.07 -23.34 13.28
C ILE A 94 9.26 -23.00 14.20
N GLY A 95 9.04 -22.17 15.21
CA GLY A 95 10.06 -21.84 16.20
C GLY A 95 10.54 -23.05 17.00
N VAL A 96 9.61 -23.91 17.44
CA VAL A 96 9.93 -25.17 18.15
C VAL A 96 10.71 -26.14 17.25
N LEU A 97 10.36 -26.22 15.97
CA LEU A 97 11.07 -27.06 15.00
C LEU A 97 12.55 -26.64 14.85
N LEU A 98 12.82 -25.33 14.91
CA LEU A 98 14.17 -24.78 14.70
C LEU A 98 15.02 -24.70 15.97
N LEU A 99 14.43 -24.31 17.10
CA LEU A 99 15.14 -24.07 18.37
C LEU A 99 15.03 -25.26 19.34
N GLY A 100 14.26 -26.28 18.98
CA GLY A 100 13.98 -27.44 19.82
C GLY A 100 12.80 -27.23 20.78
N PRO A 101 12.39 -28.31 21.48
CA PRO A 101 11.28 -28.29 22.43
C PRO A 101 11.47 -27.26 23.54
N ILE A 102 10.36 -26.83 24.14
CA ILE A 102 10.39 -25.96 25.33
C ILE A 102 10.67 -26.86 26.54
N GLU A 103 11.74 -26.57 27.28
CA GLU A 103 12.02 -27.28 28.54
C GLU A 103 10.94 -26.90 29.58
N GLY A 104 10.27 -27.89 30.16
CA GLY A 104 9.23 -27.66 31.20
C GLY A 104 7.79 -28.02 30.81
N GLY A 105 7.54 -28.53 29.61
CA GLY A 105 6.28 -29.20 29.26
C GLY A 105 5.33 -28.40 28.39
N THR A 106 4.33 -29.12 27.87
CA THR A 106 3.29 -28.70 26.92
C THR A 106 2.73 -27.30 27.22
N VAL A 107 2.35 -26.58 26.16
CA VAL A 107 1.76 -25.22 26.06
C VAL A 107 0.76 -24.84 27.19
N THR A 108 0.25 -25.82 27.92
CA THR A 108 -0.70 -25.72 29.03
C THR A 108 -0.10 -25.36 30.40
N ALA A 109 1.22 -25.41 30.60
CA ALA A 109 1.86 -25.10 31.90
C ALA A 109 2.84 -23.92 31.79
N ILE A 110 2.30 -22.72 31.56
CA ILE A 110 3.11 -21.50 31.47
C ILE A 110 3.55 -21.10 32.90
N SER A 111 4.73 -21.57 33.31
CA SER A 111 5.49 -20.94 34.39
C SER A 111 6.12 -19.64 33.87
N LEU A 112 6.18 -18.58 34.68
CA LEU A 112 6.73 -17.27 34.30
C LEU A 112 8.18 -17.34 33.81
N ASP A 113 8.93 -18.37 34.21
CA ASP A 113 10.30 -18.66 33.79
C ASP A 113 10.39 -19.24 32.35
N ALA A 114 9.35 -19.97 31.90
CA ALA A 114 9.25 -20.53 30.54
C ALA A 114 8.72 -19.52 29.50
N GLY A 115 8.30 -18.33 29.94
CA GLY A 115 7.73 -17.31 29.06
C GLY A 115 8.73 -16.76 28.04
N GLY A 116 10.00 -16.57 28.43
CA GLY A 116 11.04 -16.07 27.53
C GLY A 116 11.34 -17.03 26.38
N ASP A 117 11.40 -18.30 26.69
CA ASP A 117 11.67 -19.38 25.74
C ASP A 117 10.58 -19.52 24.67
N LEU A 118 9.32 -19.36 25.08
CA LEU A 118 8.19 -19.32 24.16
C LEU A 118 8.23 -18.06 23.28
N LEU A 119 8.56 -16.90 23.85
CA LEU A 119 8.67 -15.65 23.11
C LEU A 119 9.77 -15.71 22.04
N ILE A 120 10.94 -16.29 22.34
CA ILE A 120 12.03 -16.44 21.36
C ILE A 120 11.57 -17.29 20.18
N ARG A 121 10.92 -18.44 20.45
CA ARG A 121 10.39 -19.33 19.40
C ARG A 121 9.31 -18.65 18.56
N LEU A 122 8.40 -17.91 19.20
CA LEU A 122 7.41 -17.09 18.50
C LEU A 122 8.07 -16.04 17.60
N VAL A 123 9.06 -15.30 18.11
CA VAL A 123 9.78 -14.27 17.34
C VAL A 123 10.51 -14.88 16.14
N VAL A 124 11.20 -16.01 16.32
CA VAL A 124 11.92 -16.68 15.23
C VAL A 124 10.96 -17.23 14.18
N GLY A 125 9.87 -17.88 14.59
CA GLY A 125 8.83 -18.34 13.67
C GLY A 125 8.19 -17.18 12.89
N ASN A 126 7.84 -16.09 13.58
CA ASN A 126 7.28 -14.90 12.95
C ASN A 126 8.29 -14.25 11.99
N LEU A 127 9.58 -14.24 12.31
CA LEU A 127 10.58 -13.63 11.43
C LEU A 127 10.65 -14.36 10.08
N ILE A 128 10.55 -15.69 10.11
CA ILE A 128 10.51 -16.51 8.89
C ILE A 128 9.24 -16.24 8.11
N LEU A 129 8.07 -16.32 8.76
CA LEU A 129 6.79 -16.07 8.09
C LEU A 129 6.69 -14.64 7.56
N ALA A 130 7.17 -13.65 8.31
CA ALA A 130 7.24 -12.25 7.88
C ALA A 130 8.11 -12.11 6.64
N THR A 131 9.29 -12.73 6.61
CA THR A 131 10.19 -12.67 5.45
C THR A 131 9.53 -13.26 4.19
N ILE A 132 8.89 -14.43 4.33
CA ILE A 132 8.18 -15.09 3.21
C ILE A 132 7.01 -14.22 2.73
N ALA A 133 6.17 -13.72 3.65
CA ALA A 133 5.03 -12.89 3.32
C ALA A 133 5.45 -11.55 2.69
N THR A 134 6.55 -10.96 3.14
CA THR A 134 7.14 -9.77 2.54
C THR A 134 7.57 -10.02 1.10
N ALA A 135 8.24 -11.14 0.81
CA ALA A 135 8.62 -11.48 -0.56
C ALA A 135 7.38 -11.70 -1.46
N ILE A 136 6.39 -12.45 -0.99
CA ILE A 136 5.15 -12.72 -1.73
C ILE A 136 4.38 -11.43 -1.99
N SER A 137 4.24 -10.58 -0.96
CA SER A 137 3.50 -9.33 -1.08
C SER A 137 4.18 -8.33 -2.01
N TYR A 138 5.52 -8.24 -1.99
CA TYR A 138 6.27 -7.42 -2.94
C TYR A 138 5.96 -7.84 -4.37
N VAL A 139 6.14 -9.12 -4.69
CA VAL A 139 5.89 -9.64 -6.05
C VAL A 139 4.43 -9.46 -6.45
N GLY A 140 3.49 -9.74 -5.55
CA GLY A 140 2.06 -9.61 -5.80
C GLY A 140 1.64 -8.16 -6.09
N ILE A 141 2.02 -7.21 -5.23
CA ILE A 141 1.69 -5.79 -5.43
C ILE A 141 2.40 -5.23 -6.65
N HIS A 142 3.68 -5.56 -6.85
CA HIS A 142 4.44 -5.08 -8.00
C HIS A 142 3.80 -5.50 -9.33
N ARG A 143 3.44 -6.79 -9.46
CA ARG A 143 2.73 -7.30 -10.65
C ARG A 143 1.37 -6.66 -10.82
N MET A 144 0.63 -6.45 -9.73
CA MET A 144 -0.70 -5.84 -9.77
C MET A 144 -0.63 -4.38 -10.26
N VAL A 145 0.35 -3.60 -9.80
CA VAL A 145 0.53 -2.21 -10.22
C VAL A 145 0.96 -2.10 -11.67
N ILE A 146 1.89 -2.95 -12.14
CA ILE A 146 2.30 -2.98 -13.56
C ILE A 146 1.09 -3.31 -14.43
N ALA A 147 0.35 -4.38 -14.11
CA ALA A 147 -0.81 -4.80 -14.88
C ALA A 147 -1.94 -3.75 -14.88
N TYR A 148 -2.07 -2.95 -13.82
CA TYR A 148 -3.04 -1.86 -13.76
C TYR A 148 -2.63 -0.69 -14.66
N ARG A 149 -1.35 -0.30 -14.63
CA ARG A 149 -0.83 0.79 -15.47
C ARG A 149 -0.85 0.47 -16.95
N GLU A 150 -0.50 -0.76 -17.34
CA GLU A 150 -0.58 -1.18 -18.74
C GLU A 150 -2.01 -1.06 -19.29
N ARG A 151 -3.02 -1.42 -18.49
CA ARG A 151 -4.43 -1.28 -18.88
C ARG A 151 -4.90 0.17 -18.91
N GLU A 152 -4.41 1.01 -18.00
CA GLU A 152 -4.75 2.43 -17.98
C GLU A 152 -4.17 3.16 -19.19
N LEU A 153 -2.94 2.81 -19.60
CA LEU A 153 -2.31 3.36 -20.81
C LEU A 153 -3.06 2.97 -22.09
N ASP A 154 -3.48 1.70 -22.21
CA ASP A 154 -4.25 1.19 -23.35
C ASP A 154 -5.59 1.95 -23.52
N VAL A 155 -6.32 2.17 -22.43
CA VAL A 155 -7.59 2.92 -22.45
C VAL A 155 -7.36 4.40 -22.81
N VAL A 156 -6.27 5.02 -22.35
CA VAL A 156 -5.96 6.42 -22.69
C VAL A 156 -5.58 6.56 -24.17
N GLU A 157 -4.81 5.61 -24.73
CA GLU A 157 -4.45 5.57 -26.15
C GLU A 157 -5.71 5.43 -27.02
N GLU A 158 -6.60 4.49 -26.68
CA GLU A 158 -7.89 4.32 -27.38
C GLU A 158 -8.75 5.61 -27.37
N VAL A 159 -8.84 6.30 -26.23
CA VAL A 159 -9.62 7.54 -26.13
C VAL A 159 -8.97 8.68 -26.93
N VAL A 160 -7.64 8.78 -26.92
CA VAL A 160 -6.92 9.80 -27.69
C VAL A 160 -7.10 9.58 -29.19
N ASP A 161 -7.00 8.33 -29.66
CA ASP A 161 -7.21 7.99 -31.06
C ASP A 161 -8.63 8.34 -31.53
N VAL A 162 -9.65 8.02 -30.73
CA VAL A 162 -11.05 8.37 -31.02
C VAL A 162 -11.24 9.89 -31.11
N VAL A 163 -10.64 10.66 -30.19
CA VAL A 163 -10.76 12.13 -30.21
C VAL A 163 -10.04 12.74 -31.42
N ILE A 164 -8.89 12.19 -31.81
CA ILE A 164 -8.16 12.67 -33.00
C ILE A 164 -8.97 12.37 -34.27
N GLU A 165 -9.58 11.18 -34.38
CA GLU A 165 -10.42 10.81 -35.53
C GLU A 165 -11.64 11.73 -35.66
N GLU A 166 -12.29 12.08 -34.55
CA GLU A 166 -13.44 13.01 -34.54
C GLU A 166 -13.04 14.42 -35.01
N ILE A 167 -11.87 14.92 -34.59
CA ILE A 167 -11.37 16.24 -35.00
C ILE A 167 -11.01 16.25 -36.49
N ASP A 168 -10.34 15.21 -36.99
CA ASP A 168 -9.98 15.11 -38.42
C ASP A 168 -11.23 15.02 -39.31
N GLU A 169 -12.26 14.30 -38.85
CA GLU A 169 -13.56 14.24 -39.50
C GLU A 169 -14.30 15.61 -39.54
N GLU A 170 -14.18 16.41 -38.48
CA GLU A 170 -14.79 17.74 -38.40
C GLU A 170 -14.07 18.74 -39.33
N ILE A 171 -12.74 18.72 -39.35
CA ILE A 171 -11.92 19.54 -40.25
C ILE A 171 -12.22 19.21 -41.72
N GLN A 172 -12.34 17.92 -42.07
CA GLN A 172 -12.69 17.51 -43.44
C GLN A 172 -14.12 17.94 -43.85
N ARG A 173 -15.07 17.97 -42.91
CA ARG A 173 -16.42 18.50 -43.17
C ARG A 173 -16.38 20.01 -43.41
N GLU A 174 -15.63 20.77 -42.62
CA GLU A 174 -15.49 22.22 -42.81
C GLU A 174 -14.82 22.57 -44.15
N ASP A 175 -13.75 21.85 -44.53
CA ASP A 175 -13.06 22.05 -45.81
C ASP A 175 -13.91 21.60 -47.02
N GLY A 176 -14.68 20.53 -46.87
CA GLY A 176 -15.61 20.04 -47.91
C GLY A 176 -16.81 20.97 -48.14
N GLU A 177 -17.29 21.64 -47.08
CA GLU A 177 -18.40 22.59 -47.16
C GLU A 177 -17.96 23.95 -47.72
N ALA A 178 -16.72 24.37 -47.45
CA ALA A 178 -16.11 25.54 -48.09
C ALA A 178 -15.91 25.37 -49.60
N ALA A 179 -15.65 24.14 -50.08
CA ALA A 179 -15.46 23.83 -51.49
C ALA A 179 -16.77 23.71 -52.31
N ASN A 180 -17.93 23.52 -51.66
CA ASN A 180 -19.21 23.28 -52.33
C ASN A 180 -20.16 24.49 -52.32
N LYS A 181 -19.68 25.70 -52.00
CA LYS A 181 -20.50 26.91 -52.16
C LYS A 181 -20.52 27.30 -53.64
N PRO A 182 -21.64 27.11 -54.37
CA PRO A 182 -21.70 27.56 -55.75
C PRO A 182 -21.57 29.08 -55.78
N GLU A 183 -20.65 29.56 -56.60
CA GLU A 183 -20.53 30.96 -57.01
C GLU A 183 -21.82 31.37 -57.73
N SER A 184 -22.85 31.73 -56.96
CA SER A 184 -24.06 32.36 -57.46
C SER A 184 -24.22 33.72 -56.81
N ALA A 185 -23.62 34.72 -57.45
CA ALA A 185 -24.23 36.03 -57.70
C ALA A 185 -23.16 37.09 -58.02
N THR A 186 -22.94 37.32 -59.32
CA THR A 186 -22.61 38.64 -59.92
C THR A 186 -22.65 38.37 -61.42
N THR A 187 -23.30 39.07 -62.35
CA THR A 187 -24.01 40.36 -62.53
C THR A 187 -24.65 40.13 -63.92
N ASP A 188 -25.89 40.42 -64.28
CA ASP A 188 -26.63 41.69 -64.41
C ASP A 188 -27.98 41.30 -65.05
#